data_AF-A0A940BBI2-F1
#
_entry.id   AF-A0A940BBI2-F1
#
_cell.length_a   1.000
_cell.length_b   1.000
_cell.length_c   1.000
_cell.angle_alpha   90.00
_cell.angle_beta   90.00
_cell.angle_gamma   90.00
#
_symmetry.space_group_name_H-M   'P 1'
#
loop_
_entity.id
_entity.type
_entity.pdbx_description
1 polymer ?
#
loop_
_entity_poly.entity_id
_entity_poly.type
_entity_poly.pdbx_seq_one_letter_code
_entity_poly.pdbx_strand_id
1 'polypeptide(L)'
;PLLTKEIFSGCNLQEYVPAKEGEGVVTFNSNAFNMRDLYSESDREIIEYLKENGLTLPDNLFVIGTVNMDDTTHQFSRKVIDRAFTIEMNGGKMKDMFSPESKELLKYRVKPVPLAEFKSEFVRAYEVLDDERFVKYNETITSTIPELLGDSDCEYSNQSINGILANTPFRVSYRVQNELVLYLSTLIERAGYPDPDKINNLIAEAILAILLQKILPRIQGEQKQLETKNGNSNILKDLKAFVESHFKPQEGQEDKTLYTSVIKKLDEMDTKLSNYYTNFF
;
A
#
# COMPACT_ATOMS: atom_id res chain seq x y z
N PRO A 1 8.91 11.03 -7.20
CA PRO A 1 9.87 10.70 -8.28
C PRO A 1 10.88 9.68 -7.76
N LEU A 2 11.28 8.70 -8.60
CA LEU A 2 12.37 7.77 -8.30
C LEU A 2 13.72 8.49 -8.28
N LEU A 3 13.95 9.37 -9.26
CA LEU A 3 15.06 10.30 -9.32
C LEU A 3 14.50 11.69 -9.54
N THR A 4 14.91 12.66 -8.72
CA THR A 4 14.42 14.03 -8.85
C THR A 4 15.10 14.73 -10.03
N LYS A 5 14.46 15.75 -10.58
CA LYS A 5 14.97 16.49 -11.75
C LYS A 5 16.34 17.13 -11.51
N GLU A 6 16.67 17.45 -10.25
CA GLU A 6 17.94 18.05 -9.86
C GLU A 6 19.14 17.15 -10.20
N ILE A 7 18.95 15.83 -10.18
CA ILE A 7 19.99 14.86 -10.57
C ILE A 7 20.38 15.03 -12.05
N PHE A 8 19.44 15.46 -12.90
CA PHE A 8 19.65 15.63 -14.33
C PHE A 8 20.04 17.07 -14.71
N SER A 9 20.02 18.01 -13.76
CA SER A 9 20.31 19.44 -14.02
C SER A 9 21.69 19.67 -14.64
N GLY A 10 22.68 18.84 -14.26
CA GLY A 10 24.05 18.88 -14.79
C GLY A 10 24.24 18.20 -16.15
N CYS A 11 23.22 17.56 -16.73
CA CYS A 11 23.32 16.96 -18.05
C CYS A 11 23.31 18.06 -19.13
N ASN A 12 24.47 18.35 -19.72
CA ASN A 12 24.57 19.24 -20.88
C ASN A 12 24.08 18.49 -22.11
N LEU A 13 23.13 19.06 -22.85
CA LEU A 13 22.61 18.48 -24.09
C LEU A 13 23.49 18.82 -25.30
N GLN A 14 24.16 19.95 -25.19
CA GLN A 14 24.99 20.54 -26.24
C GLN A 14 26.28 21.06 -25.59
N GLU A 15 27.35 21.09 -26.38
CA GLU A 15 28.60 21.73 -26.01
C GLU A 15 29.04 22.74 -27.06
N TYR A 16 29.79 23.74 -26.62
CA TYR A 16 30.43 24.70 -27.51
C TYR A 16 31.75 24.13 -27.99
N VAL A 17 31.89 23.96 -29.30
CA VAL A 17 33.13 23.55 -29.96
C VAL A 17 33.68 24.69 -30.82
N PRO A 18 35.01 24.84 -30.96
CA PRO A 18 35.57 25.88 -31.84
C PRO A 18 35.05 25.73 -33.26
N ALA A 19 34.60 26.84 -33.87
CA ALA A 19 34.05 26.83 -35.21
C ALA A 19 35.12 26.54 -36.26
N LYS A 20 34.78 25.71 -37.26
CA LYS A 20 35.61 25.51 -38.46
C LYS A 20 35.21 26.52 -39.55
N GLU A 21 36.16 26.86 -40.43
CA GLU A 21 35.88 27.78 -41.56
C GLU A 21 34.71 27.28 -42.41
N GLY A 22 33.68 28.12 -42.57
CA GLY A 22 32.53 27.86 -43.45
C GLY A 22 31.24 27.40 -42.75
N GLU A 23 31.23 27.20 -41.43
CA GLU A 23 30.03 26.83 -40.67
C GLU A 23 29.37 28.04 -39.97
N GLY A 24 28.08 27.94 -39.65
CA GLY A 24 27.34 29.00 -38.96
C GLY A 24 27.79 29.17 -37.51
N VAL A 25 28.22 30.38 -37.13
CA VAL A 25 28.94 30.64 -35.88
C VAL A 25 28.08 31.41 -34.87
N VAL A 26 28.18 31.05 -33.59
CA VAL A 26 27.77 31.90 -32.46
C VAL A 26 29.03 32.56 -31.88
N THR A 27 29.09 33.89 -31.91
CA THR A 27 30.23 34.66 -31.38
C THR A 27 30.01 35.05 -29.93
N PHE A 28 30.96 34.69 -29.05
CA PHE A 28 30.99 35.12 -27.66
C PHE A 28 32.42 35.54 -27.29
N ASN A 29 32.60 36.76 -26.75
CA ASN A 29 33.92 37.34 -26.40
C ASN A 29 34.97 37.22 -27.52
N SER A 30 34.63 37.58 -28.76
CA SER A 30 35.52 37.57 -29.93
C SER A 30 35.96 36.18 -30.43
N ASN A 31 35.46 35.09 -29.84
CA ASN A 31 35.73 33.73 -30.28
C ASN A 31 34.50 33.13 -30.98
N ALA A 32 34.77 32.34 -32.01
CA ALA A 32 33.80 31.69 -32.87
C ALA A 32 33.54 30.25 -32.41
N PHE A 33 32.30 29.93 -32.02
CA PHE A 33 31.90 28.59 -31.58
C PHE A 33 30.72 28.05 -32.39
N ASN A 34 30.70 26.73 -32.56
CA ASN A 34 29.55 25.97 -33.05
C ASN A 34 28.95 25.17 -31.88
N MET A 35 27.64 24.93 -31.93
CA MET A 35 27.00 24.01 -30.99
C MET A 35 27.01 22.60 -31.55
N ARG A 36 27.50 21.65 -30.75
CA ARG A 36 27.46 20.22 -31.07
C ARG A 36 26.51 19.52 -30.11
N ASP A 37 25.53 18.80 -30.66
CA ASP A 37 24.70 17.91 -29.86
C ASP A 37 25.53 16.76 -29.29
N LEU A 38 25.37 16.49 -28.00
CA LEU A 38 26.08 15.42 -27.29
C LEU A 38 25.39 14.07 -27.42
N TYR A 39 24.12 14.07 -27.85
CA TYR A 39 23.23 12.92 -27.85
C TYR A 39 22.47 12.84 -29.18
N SER A 40 21.93 11.66 -29.49
CA SER A 40 20.97 11.50 -30.58
C SER A 40 19.71 12.32 -30.30
N GLU A 41 18.89 12.61 -31.33
CA GLU A 41 17.62 13.32 -31.14
C GLU A 41 16.71 12.60 -30.12
N SER A 42 16.60 11.26 -30.21
CA SER A 42 15.79 10.46 -29.27
C SER A 42 16.31 10.52 -27.84
N ASP A 43 17.63 10.46 -27.63
CA ASP A 43 18.20 10.53 -26.29
C ASP A 43 18.07 11.93 -25.71
N ARG A 44 18.18 12.96 -26.56
CA ARG A 44 17.99 14.35 -26.17
C ARG A 44 16.57 14.60 -25.67
N GLU A 45 15.55 14.11 -26.37
CA GLU A 45 14.15 14.19 -25.92
C GLU A 45 13.96 13.54 -24.54
N ILE A 46 14.55 12.37 -24.32
CA ILE A 46 14.50 11.68 -23.02
C ILE A 46 15.19 12.50 -21.93
N ILE A 47 16.38 13.04 -22.19
CA ILE A 47 17.12 13.82 -21.20
C ILE A 47 16.40 15.14 -20.91
N GLU A 48 15.84 15.81 -21.91
CA GLU A 48 15.00 17.01 -21.73
C GLU A 48 13.80 16.70 -20.82
N TYR A 49 13.08 15.61 -21.09
CA TYR A 49 11.99 15.15 -20.23
C TYR A 49 12.44 14.89 -18.79
N LEU A 50 13.56 14.19 -18.60
CA LEU A 50 14.13 13.88 -17.27
C LEU A 50 14.60 15.13 -16.53
N LYS A 51 15.11 16.15 -17.25
CA LYS A 51 15.51 17.44 -16.68
C LYS A 51 14.32 18.26 -16.20
N GLU A 52 13.17 18.11 -16.84
CA GLU A 52 11.95 18.81 -16.45
C GLU A 52 11.20 18.06 -15.33
N ASN A 53 11.06 16.74 -15.46
CA ASN A 53 10.14 15.92 -14.66
C ASN A 53 10.85 14.97 -13.67
N GLY A 54 12.14 14.69 -13.87
CA GLY A 54 12.85 13.60 -13.21
C GLY A 54 12.43 12.22 -13.75
N LEU A 55 12.88 11.15 -13.10
CA LEU A 55 12.44 9.79 -13.39
C LEU A 55 11.30 9.42 -12.44
N THR A 56 10.12 9.13 -12.97
CA THR A 56 8.93 8.69 -12.23
C THR A 56 8.45 7.33 -12.75
N LEU A 57 7.69 6.59 -11.94
CA LEU A 57 6.90 5.48 -12.46
C LEU A 57 5.60 6.05 -13.03
N PRO A 58 5.12 5.56 -14.19
CA PRO A 58 3.88 6.04 -14.77
C PRO A 58 2.66 5.49 -14.01
N ASP A 59 1.57 6.26 -13.98
CA ASP A 59 0.36 5.94 -13.20
C ASP A 59 -0.39 4.68 -13.66
N ASN A 60 -0.07 4.17 -14.85
CA ASN A 60 -0.65 2.95 -15.42
C ASN A 60 0.23 1.69 -15.21
N LEU A 61 1.30 1.79 -14.41
CA LEU A 61 2.13 0.65 -14.06
C LEU A 61 1.59 -0.05 -12.79
N PHE A 62 1.22 -1.31 -12.94
CA PHE A 62 0.85 -2.19 -11.84
C PHE A 62 1.90 -3.29 -11.68
N VAL A 63 2.35 -3.52 -10.45
CA VAL A 63 3.29 -4.59 -10.12
C VAL A 63 2.57 -5.64 -9.29
N ILE A 64 2.40 -6.82 -9.86
CA ILE A 64 1.83 -7.99 -9.17
C ILE A 64 2.91 -9.08 -9.18
N GLY A 65 3.28 -9.53 -8.00
CA GLY A 65 4.24 -10.63 -7.82
C GLY A 65 3.62 -11.75 -7.00
N THR A 66 3.99 -12.99 -7.32
CA THR A 66 3.66 -14.18 -6.53
C THR A 66 4.93 -14.77 -5.97
N VAL A 67 4.91 -15.21 -4.72
CA VAL A 67 6.10 -15.72 -4.05
C VAL A 67 5.74 -17.01 -3.33
N ASN A 68 6.56 -18.04 -3.51
CA ASN A 68 6.47 -19.25 -2.71
C ASN A 68 7.24 -19.03 -1.40
N MET A 69 6.54 -19.07 -0.27
CA MET A 69 7.16 -18.84 1.04
C MET A 69 7.88 -20.08 1.59
N ASP A 70 7.54 -21.28 1.11
CA ASP A 70 8.15 -22.55 1.57
C ASP A 70 9.62 -22.67 1.17
N ASP A 71 10.00 -22.14 0.01
CA ASP A 71 11.36 -22.23 -0.54
C ASP A 71 12.27 -21.08 -0.09
N THR A 72 11.72 -20.04 0.57
CA THR A 72 12.48 -18.85 0.94
C THR A 72 13.12 -18.98 2.32
N THR A 73 14.45 -18.97 2.39
CA THR A 73 15.19 -18.93 3.66
C THR A 73 15.10 -17.58 4.37
N HIS A 74 14.72 -16.52 3.65
CA HIS A 74 14.56 -15.16 4.17
C HIS A 74 13.16 -14.65 3.90
N GLN A 75 12.53 -14.15 4.96
CA GLN A 75 11.26 -13.43 4.86
C GLN A 75 11.42 -12.12 4.08
N PHE A 76 10.30 -11.63 3.54
CA PHE A 76 10.27 -10.31 2.93
C PHE A 76 10.69 -9.23 3.91
N SER A 77 11.51 -8.30 3.41
CA SER A 77 11.82 -7.10 4.17
C SER A 77 10.55 -6.32 4.48
N ARG A 78 10.44 -5.82 5.72
CA ARG A 78 9.36 -4.89 6.11
C ARG A 78 9.24 -3.70 5.16
N LYS A 79 10.33 -3.25 4.52
CA LYS A 79 10.31 -2.15 3.53
C LYS A 79 9.56 -2.49 2.23
N VAL A 80 9.51 -3.78 1.87
CA VAL A 80 8.77 -4.29 0.71
C VAL A 80 7.30 -4.45 1.08
N ILE A 81 7.01 -5.09 2.21
CA ILE A 81 5.63 -5.27 2.71
C ILE A 81 4.96 -3.92 2.97
N ASP A 82 5.70 -2.91 3.43
CA ASP A 82 5.23 -1.53 3.59
C ASP A 82 4.83 -0.84 2.27
N ARG A 83 5.15 -1.42 1.11
CA ARG A 83 4.81 -0.87 -0.23
C ARG A 83 3.84 -1.75 -1.02
N ALA A 84 3.53 -2.95 -0.53
CA ALA A 84 2.68 -3.90 -1.24
C ALA A 84 1.48 -4.29 -0.37
N PHE A 85 0.33 -4.52 -1.00
CA PHE A 85 -0.74 -5.27 -0.36
C PHE A 85 -0.44 -6.76 -0.50
N THR A 86 -0.48 -7.48 0.61
CA THR A 86 -0.21 -8.93 0.63
C THR A 86 -1.52 -9.69 0.56
N ILE A 87 -1.60 -10.66 -0.34
CA ILE A 87 -2.70 -11.62 -0.41
C ILE A 87 -2.10 -13.00 -0.17
N GLU A 88 -2.48 -13.64 0.92
CA GLU A 88 -2.10 -15.02 1.20
C GLU A 88 -3.05 -16.00 0.50
N MET A 89 -2.47 -16.97 -0.22
CA MET A 89 -3.22 -18.02 -0.90
C MET A 89 -2.93 -19.37 -0.25
N ASN A 90 -3.77 -19.78 0.69
CA ASN A 90 -3.66 -21.08 1.33
C ASN A 90 -4.31 -22.17 0.47
N GLY A 91 -3.52 -23.11 -0.06
CA GLY A 91 -3.96 -24.18 -0.98
C GLY A 91 -4.91 -25.25 -0.39
N GLY A 92 -5.61 -24.95 0.70
CA GLY A 92 -6.25 -25.93 1.59
C GLY A 92 -7.47 -26.68 1.04
N LYS A 93 -7.94 -26.37 -0.18
CA LYS A 93 -9.12 -27.04 -0.77
C LYS A 93 -8.85 -27.55 -2.18
N MET A 94 -7.89 -28.48 -2.29
CA MET A 94 -7.54 -29.12 -3.57
C MET A 94 -8.73 -29.79 -4.28
N LYS A 95 -9.71 -30.29 -3.53
CA LYS A 95 -10.95 -30.85 -4.11
C LYS A 95 -11.76 -29.81 -4.88
N ASP A 96 -11.72 -28.55 -4.46
CA ASP A 96 -12.47 -27.47 -5.10
C ASP A 96 -11.97 -27.26 -6.53
N MET A 97 -10.71 -27.57 -6.85
CA MET A 97 -10.17 -27.47 -8.21
C MET A 97 -10.97 -28.30 -9.23
N PHE A 98 -11.59 -29.39 -8.79
CA PHE A 98 -12.40 -30.27 -9.63
C PHE A 98 -13.90 -29.92 -9.58
N SER A 99 -14.28 -28.88 -8.82
CA SER A 99 -15.67 -28.48 -8.71
C SER A 99 -16.13 -27.73 -9.97
N PRO A 100 -17.41 -27.88 -10.38
CA PRO A 100 -17.97 -27.09 -11.46
C PRO A 100 -17.82 -25.58 -11.24
N GLU A 101 -17.94 -25.12 -9.99
CA GLU A 101 -17.81 -23.71 -9.61
C GLU A 101 -16.41 -23.17 -9.89
N SER A 102 -15.36 -23.92 -9.55
CA SER A 102 -13.97 -23.52 -9.87
C SER A 102 -13.71 -23.48 -11.36
N LYS A 103 -14.31 -24.38 -12.13
CA LYS A 103 -14.23 -24.35 -13.59
C LYS A 103 -14.86 -23.08 -14.17
N GLU A 104 -15.95 -22.59 -13.59
CA GLU A 104 -16.56 -21.31 -13.97
C GLU A 104 -15.70 -20.10 -13.53
N LEU A 105 -15.09 -20.13 -12.34
CA LEU A 105 -14.21 -19.05 -11.86
C LEU A 105 -12.99 -18.81 -12.76
N LEU A 106 -12.49 -19.86 -13.42
CA LEU A 106 -11.35 -19.77 -14.34
C LEU A 106 -11.73 -19.33 -15.76
N LYS A 107 -13.02 -19.11 -16.05
CA LYS A 107 -13.43 -18.57 -17.34
C LYS A 107 -13.17 -17.06 -17.40
N TYR A 108 -12.66 -16.61 -18.53
CA TYR A 108 -12.59 -15.18 -18.81
C TYR A 108 -14.00 -14.56 -18.75
N ARG A 109 -14.08 -13.39 -18.11
CA ARG A 109 -15.32 -12.62 -18.07
C ARG A 109 -15.70 -12.23 -19.50
N VAL A 110 -16.97 -12.40 -19.85
CA VAL A 110 -17.52 -11.96 -21.15
C VAL A 110 -17.31 -10.46 -21.34
N LYS A 111 -17.45 -9.68 -20.26
CA LYS A 111 -17.12 -8.26 -20.21
C LYS A 111 -15.87 -8.07 -19.33
N PRO A 112 -14.70 -7.78 -19.92
CA PRO A 112 -13.50 -7.50 -19.13
C PRO A 112 -13.70 -6.22 -18.29
N VAL A 113 -13.00 -6.15 -17.17
CA VAL A 113 -12.97 -4.95 -16.34
C VAL A 113 -12.19 -3.88 -17.10
N PRO A 114 -12.75 -2.68 -17.33
CA PRO A 114 -12.04 -1.60 -18.00
C PRO A 114 -10.73 -1.24 -17.28
N LEU A 115 -9.67 -0.89 -18.03
CA LEU A 115 -8.40 -0.44 -17.45
C LEU A 115 -8.57 0.81 -16.55
N ALA A 116 -9.57 1.64 -16.84
CA ALA A 116 -9.90 2.82 -16.03
C ALA A 116 -10.23 2.45 -14.57
N GLU A 117 -10.80 1.26 -14.31
CA GLU A 117 -11.12 0.78 -12.96
C GLU A 117 -9.87 0.42 -12.15
N PHE A 118 -8.73 0.22 -12.82
CA PHE A 118 -7.45 -0.02 -12.15
C PHE A 118 -6.69 1.28 -11.90
N LYS A 119 -7.01 2.34 -12.64
CA LYS A 119 -6.33 3.63 -12.49
C LYS A 119 -6.77 4.26 -11.19
N SER A 120 -5.82 4.46 -10.28
CA SER A 120 -6.08 5.20 -9.04
C SER A 120 -6.42 6.65 -9.39
N GLU A 121 -7.57 7.12 -8.92
CA GLU A 121 -7.94 8.53 -9.05
C GLU A 121 -7.14 9.42 -8.07
N PHE A 122 -6.85 8.88 -6.89
CA PHE A 122 -6.11 9.54 -5.83
C PHE A 122 -4.83 8.79 -5.50
N VAL A 123 -3.78 9.50 -5.12
CA VAL A 123 -2.52 8.93 -4.63
C VAL A 123 -2.34 9.24 -3.15
N ARG A 124 -3.02 10.28 -2.65
CA ARG A 124 -2.89 10.75 -1.27
C ARG A 124 -4.24 10.92 -0.61
N ALA A 125 -4.29 10.65 0.69
CA ALA A 125 -5.51 10.73 1.49
C ALA A 125 -6.13 12.13 1.49
N TYR A 126 -5.32 13.20 1.52
CA TYR A 126 -5.88 14.56 1.48
C TYR A 126 -6.57 14.87 0.15
N GLU A 127 -6.14 14.26 -0.97
CA GLU A 127 -6.78 14.45 -2.27
C GLU A 127 -8.20 13.88 -2.24
N VAL A 128 -8.41 12.77 -1.52
CA VAL A 128 -9.75 12.24 -1.23
C VAL A 128 -10.54 13.22 -0.37
N LEU A 129 -9.95 13.75 0.71
CA LEU A 129 -10.66 14.64 1.64
C LEU A 129 -11.03 16.00 1.02
N ASP A 130 -10.24 16.48 0.05
CA ASP A 130 -10.48 17.73 -0.66
C ASP A 130 -11.49 17.58 -1.82
N ASP A 131 -11.80 16.36 -2.25
CA ASP A 131 -12.72 16.09 -3.35
C ASP A 131 -14.19 16.27 -2.93
N GLU A 132 -14.95 17.02 -3.73
CA GLU A 132 -16.34 17.38 -3.45
C GLU A 132 -17.26 16.17 -3.16
N ARG A 133 -16.97 15.00 -3.76
CA ARG A 133 -17.75 13.77 -3.56
C ARG A 133 -17.54 13.18 -2.16
N PHE A 134 -16.42 13.51 -1.52
CA PHE A 134 -15.96 12.92 -0.27
C PHE A 134 -15.96 13.88 0.92
N VAL A 135 -15.98 15.20 0.71
CA VAL A 135 -16.00 16.23 1.78
C VAL A 135 -17.03 15.93 2.88
N LYS A 136 -18.21 15.36 2.50
CA LYS A 136 -19.27 14.98 3.45
C LYS A 136 -18.87 13.90 4.48
N TYR A 137 -17.77 13.18 4.25
CA TYR A 137 -17.25 12.14 5.15
C TYR A 137 -16.06 12.60 5.97
N ASN A 138 -15.55 13.83 5.75
CA ASN A 138 -14.30 14.28 6.35
C ASN A 138 -14.32 14.19 7.87
N GLU A 139 -15.41 14.60 8.52
CA GLU A 139 -15.55 14.53 9.99
C GLU A 139 -15.44 13.09 10.49
N THR A 140 -16.20 12.16 9.87
CA THR A 140 -16.17 10.74 10.26
C THR A 140 -14.80 10.11 9.99
N ILE A 141 -14.19 10.37 8.82
CA ILE A 141 -12.89 9.81 8.45
C ILE A 141 -11.79 10.35 9.38
N THR A 142 -11.75 11.65 9.62
CA THR A 142 -10.70 12.31 10.42
C THR A 142 -10.87 12.07 11.92
N SER A 143 -12.05 11.70 12.40
CA SER A 143 -12.26 11.27 13.78
C SER A 143 -12.00 9.76 13.95
N THR A 144 -12.67 8.91 13.18
CA THR A 144 -12.72 7.46 13.43
C THR A 144 -11.44 6.74 13.05
N ILE A 145 -10.77 7.13 11.95
CA ILE A 145 -9.55 6.44 11.52
C ILE A 145 -8.40 6.65 12.52
N PRO A 146 -8.07 7.87 12.95
CA PRO A 146 -7.05 8.08 13.96
C PRO A 146 -7.39 7.42 15.31
N GLU A 147 -8.66 7.38 15.71
CA GLU A 147 -9.09 6.68 16.92
C GLU A 147 -8.77 5.17 16.87
N LEU A 148 -9.08 4.51 15.75
CA LEU A 148 -8.87 3.07 15.59
C LEU A 148 -7.39 2.71 15.33
N LEU A 149 -6.70 3.49 14.49
CA LEU A 149 -5.29 3.25 14.19
C LEU A 149 -4.36 3.68 15.32
N GLY A 150 -4.65 4.80 15.99
CA GLY A 150 -3.78 5.46 16.96
C GLY A 150 -2.63 6.23 16.31
N ASP A 151 -2.28 7.40 16.86
CA ASP A 151 -1.18 8.19 16.32
C ASP A 151 0.18 7.52 16.56
N SER A 152 1.11 7.75 15.63
CA SER A 152 2.48 7.23 15.76
C SER A 152 3.29 7.93 16.86
N ASP A 153 2.88 9.13 17.26
CA ASP A 153 3.72 10.11 17.97
C ASP A 153 3.40 10.23 19.47
N CYS A 154 2.90 9.13 20.07
CA CYS A 154 2.67 8.88 21.52
C CYS A 154 1.30 9.26 22.10
N GLU A 155 0.42 9.91 21.34
CA GLU A 155 -1.00 10.06 21.70
C GLU A 155 -1.82 8.91 21.10
N TYR A 156 -1.77 7.76 21.75
CA TYR A 156 -2.61 6.62 21.37
C TYR A 156 -3.43 6.13 22.55
N SER A 157 -4.68 5.79 22.29
CA SER A 157 -5.43 4.95 23.21
C SER A 157 -4.75 3.58 23.26
N ASN A 158 -4.63 2.99 24.46
CA ASN A 158 -4.23 1.58 24.62
C ASN A 158 -5.18 0.61 23.91
N GLN A 159 -6.32 1.10 23.42
CA GLN A 159 -7.31 0.35 22.66
C GLN A 159 -7.20 0.57 21.14
N SER A 160 -6.23 1.34 20.66
CA SER A 160 -5.95 1.50 19.22
C SER A 160 -4.92 0.49 18.72
N ILE A 161 -4.83 0.28 17.40
CA ILE A 161 -3.85 -0.63 16.80
C ILE A 161 -2.41 -0.22 17.16
N ASN A 162 -2.03 1.04 17.02
CA ASN A 162 -0.68 1.51 17.38
C ASN A 162 -0.43 1.46 18.90
N GLY A 163 -1.47 1.58 19.72
CA GLY A 163 -1.37 1.35 21.16
C GLY A 163 -1.05 -0.11 21.49
N ILE A 164 -1.65 -1.06 20.78
CA ILE A 164 -1.34 -2.50 20.92
C ILE A 164 0.06 -2.82 20.41
N LEU A 165 0.48 -2.17 19.32
CA LEU A 165 1.82 -2.31 18.74
C LEU A 165 2.87 -1.45 19.47
N ALA A 166 2.52 -0.79 20.57
CA ALA A 166 3.44 0.06 21.32
C ALA A 166 4.68 -0.71 21.78
N ASN A 167 5.83 -0.04 21.80
CA ASN A 167 7.13 -0.63 22.14
C ASN A 167 7.61 -1.75 21.19
N THR A 168 6.98 -1.91 20.03
CA THR A 168 7.38 -2.88 19.01
C THR A 168 7.83 -2.15 17.74
N PRO A 169 8.64 -2.78 16.88
CA PRO A 169 8.99 -2.22 15.58
C PRO A 169 7.83 -2.28 14.57
N PHE A 170 6.66 -2.78 14.96
CA PHE A 170 5.53 -3.03 14.06
C PHE A 170 4.55 -1.88 13.96
N ARG A 171 4.73 -0.80 14.74
CA ARG A 171 3.90 0.41 14.64
C ARG A 171 3.76 0.88 13.20
N VAL A 172 2.57 1.35 12.89
CA VAL A 172 2.21 1.91 11.60
C VAL A 172 2.23 3.43 11.67
N SER A 173 2.42 4.07 10.53
CA SER A 173 2.51 5.53 10.42
C SER A 173 1.65 6.00 9.25
N TYR A 174 1.76 7.28 8.90
CA TYR A 174 1.00 7.96 7.85
C TYR A 174 0.85 7.18 6.53
N ARG A 175 1.79 6.31 6.14
CA ARG A 175 1.64 5.50 4.92
C ARG A 175 0.47 4.52 4.99
N VAL A 176 0.35 3.78 6.10
CA VAL A 176 -0.75 2.81 6.27
C VAL A 176 -2.08 3.54 6.37
N GLN A 177 -2.11 4.68 7.05
CA GLN A 177 -3.28 5.56 7.09
C GLN A 177 -3.66 6.07 5.69
N ASN A 178 -2.67 6.49 4.90
CA ASN A 178 -2.89 6.93 3.52
C ASN A 178 -3.53 5.82 2.68
N GLU A 179 -2.96 4.61 2.73
CA GLU A 179 -3.48 3.44 2.03
C GLU A 179 -4.88 3.02 2.51
N LEU A 180 -5.16 3.15 3.82
CA LEU A 180 -6.48 2.91 4.38
C LEU A 180 -7.53 3.88 3.82
N VAL A 181 -7.22 5.18 3.75
CA VAL A 181 -8.16 6.18 3.22
C VAL A 181 -8.41 5.96 1.72
N LEU A 182 -7.37 5.62 0.95
CA LEU A 182 -7.52 5.27 -0.47
C LEU A 182 -8.32 3.98 -0.69
N TYR A 183 -8.16 2.99 0.19
CA TYR A 183 -8.96 1.78 0.15
C TYR A 183 -10.43 2.09 0.46
N LEU A 184 -10.66 2.89 1.51
CA LEU A 184 -11.99 3.33 1.92
C LEU A 184 -12.69 4.16 0.83
N SER A 185 -11.98 5.04 0.12
CA SER A 185 -12.58 5.83 -0.96
C SER A 185 -13.13 4.94 -2.08
N THR A 186 -12.39 3.88 -2.42
CA THR A 186 -12.83 2.86 -3.38
C THR A 186 -14.07 2.11 -2.88
N LEU A 187 -14.16 1.78 -1.58
CA LEU A 187 -15.35 1.15 -1.01
C LEU A 187 -16.57 2.09 -1.03
N ILE A 188 -16.38 3.37 -0.69
CA ILE A 188 -17.43 4.39 -0.70
C ILE A 188 -17.98 4.59 -2.12
N GLU A 189 -17.10 4.70 -3.11
CA GLU A 189 -17.47 4.82 -4.51
C GLU A 189 -18.27 3.60 -4.99
N ARG A 190 -17.78 2.38 -4.69
CA ARG A 190 -18.48 1.13 -5.04
C ARG A 190 -19.83 0.97 -4.34
N ALA A 191 -19.98 1.54 -3.14
CA ALA A 191 -21.24 1.60 -2.42
C ALA A 191 -22.19 2.71 -2.93
N GLY A 192 -21.78 3.50 -3.93
CA GLY A 192 -22.59 4.56 -4.52
C GLY A 192 -22.68 5.82 -3.65
N TYR A 193 -21.59 6.17 -2.95
CA TYR A 193 -21.52 7.35 -2.07
C TYR A 193 -22.65 7.40 -1.02
N PRO A 194 -22.72 6.41 -0.10
CA PRO A 194 -23.78 6.32 0.89
C PRO A 194 -23.85 7.55 1.83
N ASP A 195 -24.86 7.58 2.69
CA ASP A 195 -24.95 8.61 3.74
C ASP A 195 -23.76 8.47 4.72
N PRO A 196 -23.21 9.57 5.27
CA PRO A 196 -22.09 9.53 6.21
C PRO A 196 -22.32 8.60 7.41
N ASP A 197 -23.54 8.50 7.93
CA ASP A 197 -23.84 7.61 9.07
C ASP A 197 -23.66 6.11 8.76
N LYS A 198 -23.61 5.76 7.46
CA LYS A 198 -23.52 4.36 6.98
C LYS A 198 -22.10 3.95 6.58
N ILE A 199 -21.12 4.86 6.60
CA ILE A 199 -19.75 4.50 6.20
C ILE A 199 -18.96 3.77 7.29
N ASN A 200 -19.47 3.71 8.53
CA ASN A 200 -18.81 2.99 9.63
C ASN A 200 -18.55 1.52 9.30
N ASN A 201 -19.48 0.87 8.60
CA ASN A 201 -19.28 -0.52 8.14
C ASN A 201 -18.18 -0.62 7.07
N LEU A 202 -18.07 0.38 6.19
CA LEU A 202 -17.00 0.45 5.18
C LEU A 202 -15.65 0.74 5.82
N ILE A 203 -15.61 1.58 6.87
CA ILE A 203 -14.41 1.83 7.67
C ILE A 203 -13.97 0.53 8.36
N ALA A 204 -14.91 -0.19 8.99
CA ALA A 204 -14.62 -1.49 9.59
C ALA A 204 -14.05 -2.48 8.57
N GLU A 205 -14.65 -2.58 7.38
CA GLU A 205 -14.16 -3.41 6.29
C GLU A 205 -12.74 -3.01 5.86
N ALA A 206 -12.49 -1.71 5.68
CA ALA A 206 -11.18 -1.18 5.29
C ALA A 206 -10.11 -1.45 6.37
N ILE A 207 -10.43 -1.28 7.65
CA ILE A 207 -9.52 -1.59 8.76
C ILE A 207 -9.19 -3.09 8.79
N LEU A 208 -10.18 -3.96 8.64
CA LEU A 208 -9.95 -5.41 8.60
C LEU A 208 -9.09 -5.83 7.41
N ALA A 209 -9.32 -5.23 6.23
CA ALA A 209 -8.50 -5.45 5.05
C ALA A 209 -7.06 -4.98 5.26
N ILE A 210 -6.85 -3.79 5.82
CA ILE A 210 -5.52 -3.25 6.13
C ILE A 210 -4.81 -4.07 7.19
N LEU A 211 -5.52 -4.51 8.23
CA LEU A 211 -4.96 -5.44 9.23
C LEU A 211 -4.42 -6.69 8.53
N LEU A 212 -5.25 -7.35 7.72
CA LEU A 212 -4.89 -8.60 7.07
C LEU A 212 -3.80 -8.46 6.02
N GLN A 213 -3.85 -7.42 5.19
CA GLN A 213 -3.03 -7.30 3.98
C GLN A 213 -1.77 -6.44 4.16
N LYS A 214 -1.73 -5.59 5.20
CA LYS A 214 -0.64 -4.63 5.44
C LYS A 214 0.02 -4.74 6.81
N ILE A 215 -0.76 -4.92 7.87
CA ILE A 215 -0.23 -4.90 9.24
C ILE A 215 0.28 -6.28 9.66
N LEU A 216 -0.58 -7.30 9.63
CA LEU A 216 -0.22 -8.67 10.04
C LEU A 216 0.97 -9.24 9.26
N PRO A 217 1.12 -9.03 7.94
CA PRO A 217 2.30 -9.46 7.19
C PRO A 217 3.64 -8.93 7.72
N ARG A 218 3.62 -7.82 8.46
CA ARG A 218 4.82 -7.24 9.07
C ARG A 218 5.16 -7.86 10.42
N ILE A 219 4.20 -8.50 11.09
CA ILE A 219 4.34 -9.03 12.45
C ILE A 219 5.00 -10.41 12.38
N GLN A 220 6.15 -10.50 13.05
CA GLN A 220 6.92 -11.74 13.15
C GLN A 220 7.84 -11.66 14.35
N GLY A 221 8.18 -12.80 14.94
CA GLY A 221 9.10 -12.82 16.07
C GLY A 221 8.81 -13.94 17.05
N GLU A 222 9.64 -13.97 18.09
CA GLU A 222 9.51 -14.88 19.21
C GLU A 222 8.61 -14.28 20.30
N GLN A 223 8.19 -15.11 21.26
CA GLN A 223 7.28 -14.71 22.35
C GLN A 223 7.72 -13.42 23.05
N LYS A 224 9.02 -13.30 23.36
CA LYS A 224 9.57 -12.13 24.07
C LYS A 224 9.52 -10.84 23.25
N GLN A 225 9.55 -10.92 21.92
CA GLN A 225 9.49 -9.75 21.04
C GLN A 225 8.05 -9.25 20.83
N LEU A 226 7.08 -10.15 21.03
CA LEU A 226 5.66 -9.89 20.82
C LEU A 226 4.88 -9.79 22.13
N GLU A 227 5.56 -9.85 23.27
CA GLU A 227 4.92 -9.78 24.58
C GLU A 227 4.33 -8.39 24.84
N THR A 228 3.17 -8.38 25.49
CA THR A 228 2.49 -7.16 25.93
C THR A 228 2.05 -7.33 27.38
N LYS A 229 1.61 -6.24 28.02
CA LYS A 229 1.06 -6.26 29.39
C LYS A 229 1.99 -6.96 30.40
N ASN A 230 3.30 -6.67 30.30
CA ASN A 230 4.36 -7.24 31.13
C ASN A 230 4.42 -8.78 31.11
N GLY A 231 4.23 -9.37 29.92
CA GLY A 231 4.33 -10.83 29.70
C GLY A 231 3.03 -11.61 29.92
N ASN A 232 1.93 -10.94 30.31
CA ASN A 232 0.63 -11.60 30.51
C ASN A 232 -0.17 -11.77 29.21
N SER A 233 0.21 -11.08 28.14
CA SER A 233 -0.42 -11.17 26.82
C SER A 233 0.63 -11.05 25.71
N ASN A 234 0.18 -11.08 24.47
CA ASN A 234 0.97 -10.77 23.30
C ASN A 234 0.17 -9.92 22.31
N ILE A 235 0.86 -9.33 21.34
CA ILE A 235 0.27 -8.49 20.30
C ILE A 235 -0.88 -9.19 19.57
N LEU A 236 -0.76 -10.49 19.26
CA LEU A 236 -1.75 -11.22 18.48
C LEU A 236 -3.06 -11.39 19.25
N LYS A 237 -2.97 -11.71 20.54
CA LYS A 237 -4.13 -11.79 21.45
C LYS A 237 -4.79 -10.43 21.65
N ASP A 238 -3.99 -9.38 21.81
CA ASP A 238 -4.48 -8.03 22.01
C ASP A 238 -5.14 -7.47 20.74
N LEU A 239 -4.57 -7.73 19.55
CA LEU A 239 -5.19 -7.41 18.26
C LEU A 239 -6.48 -8.22 18.03
N LYS A 240 -6.51 -9.49 18.42
CA LYS A 240 -7.73 -10.31 18.36
C LYS A 240 -8.84 -9.70 19.21
N ALA A 241 -8.54 -9.37 20.47
CA ALA A 241 -9.49 -8.73 21.37
C ALA A 241 -10.00 -7.39 20.80
N PHE A 242 -9.12 -6.59 20.19
CA PHE A 242 -9.49 -5.35 19.50
C PHE A 242 -10.48 -5.59 18.35
N VAL A 243 -10.20 -6.59 17.50
CA VAL A 243 -11.08 -6.94 16.38
C VAL A 243 -12.44 -7.45 16.86
N GLU A 244 -12.46 -8.26 17.93
CA GLU A 244 -13.69 -8.76 18.54
C GLU A 244 -14.51 -7.66 19.20
N SER A 245 -13.89 -6.64 19.80
CA SER A 245 -14.63 -5.56 20.46
C SER A 245 -15.21 -4.54 19.48
N HIS A 246 -14.54 -4.30 18.34
CA HIS A 246 -14.93 -3.23 17.40
C HIS A 246 -15.69 -3.74 16.17
N PHE A 247 -15.44 -4.97 15.73
CA PHE A 247 -15.88 -5.43 14.39
C PHE A 247 -16.64 -6.75 14.41
N LYS A 248 -17.04 -7.25 15.59
CA LYS A 248 -17.82 -8.48 15.68
C LYS A 248 -19.17 -8.30 14.95
N PRO A 249 -19.49 -9.16 13.98
CA PRO A 249 -20.76 -9.07 13.25
C PRO A 249 -21.94 -9.40 14.17
N GLN A 250 -23.11 -8.87 13.83
CA GLN A 250 -24.37 -9.22 14.51
C GLN A 250 -24.72 -10.70 14.25
N GLU A 251 -25.30 -11.38 15.23
CA GLU A 251 -25.67 -12.80 15.13
C GLU A 251 -26.56 -13.05 13.90
N GLY A 252 -26.18 -14.02 13.06
CA GLY A 252 -26.95 -14.42 11.87
C GLY A 252 -26.42 -13.93 10.51
N GLN A 253 -25.39 -13.07 10.48
CA GLN A 253 -24.65 -12.79 9.25
C GLN A 253 -23.53 -13.82 9.04
N GLU A 254 -23.91 -15.06 8.71
CA GLU A 254 -22.97 -16.05 8.17
C GLU A 254 -22.70 -15.72 6.71
N ASP A 255 -21.60 -15.01 6.47
CA ASP A 255 -20.86 -15.22 5.23
C ASP A 255 -19.38 -15.01 5.49
N LYS A 256 -18.51 -15.49 4.60
CA LYS A 256 -17.04 -15.43 4.70
C LYS A 256 -16.52 -13.98 4.77
N THR A 257 -16.72 -13.32 5.90
CA THR A 257 -16.36 -11.92 6.09
C THR A 257 -14.85 -11.79 6.31
N LEU A 258 -14.30 -10.62 5.96
CA LEU A 258 -12.93 -10.25 6.29
C LEU A 258 -12.64 -10.42 7.79
N TYR A 259 -13.63 -10.19 8.65
CA TYR A 259 -13.57 -10.43 10.08
C TYR A 259 -13.13 -11.87 10.41
N THR A 260 -13.84 -12.87 9.88
CA THR A 260 -13.50 -14.29 10.13
C THR A 260 -12.10 -14.63 9.62
N SER A 261 -11.69 -14.04 8.50
CA SER A 261 -10.35 -14.25 7.94
C SER A 261 -9.25 -13.66 8.85
N VAL A 262 -9.46 -12.45 9.38
CA VAL A 262 -8.55 -11.81 10.33
C VAL A 262 -8.45 -12.60 11.63
N ILE A 263 -9.58 -12.98 12.23
CA ILE A 263 -9.59 -13.77 13.48
C ILE A 263 -8.87 -15.10 13.30
N LYS A 264 -9.21 -15.84 12.23
CA LYS A 264 -8.55 -17.11 11.92
C LYS A 264 -7.04 -16.92 11.75
N LYS A 265 -6.61 -15.84 11.09
CA LYS A 265 -5.18 -15.58 10.86
C LYS A 265 -4.44 -15.24 12.16
N LEU A 266 -5.05 -14.43 13.01
CA LEU A 266 -4.52 -14.12 14.34
C LEU A 266 -4.37 -15.39 15.20
N ASP A 267 -5.37 -16.27 15.19
CA ASP A 267 -5.32 -17.55 15.90
C ASP A 267 -4.23 -18.49 15.36
N GLU A 268 -4.07 -18.56 14.04
CA GLU A 268 -3.00 -19.32 13.40
C GLU A 268 -1.63 -18.80 13.83
N MET A 269 -1.42 -17.47 13.79
CA MET A 269 -0.17 -16.85 14.18
C MET A 269 0.11 -17.03 15.69
N ASP A 270 -0.90 -16.97 16.57
CA ASP A 270 -0.72 -17.19 18.02
C ASP A 270 -0.40 -18.66 18.33
N THR A 271 -1.01 -19.58 17.59
CA THR A 271 -0.69 -21.01 17.64
C THR A 271 0.75 -21.26 17.20
N LYS A 272 1.20 -20.63 16.10
CA LYS A 272 2.61 -20.68 15.64
C LYS A 272 3.56 -20.12 16.71
N LEU A 273 3.21 -19.00 17.35
CA LEU A 273 4.02 -18.36 18.39
C LEU A 273 4.25 -19.26 19.61
N SER A 274 3.24 -20.06 19.96
CA SER A 274 3.35 -21.07 21.02
C SER A 274 4.43 -22.13 20.73
N ASN A 275 4.75 -22.34 19.44
CA ASN A 275 5.85 -23.18 18.97
C ASN A 275 7.16 -22.37 18.75
N TYR A 276 7.43 -21.37 19.60
CA TYR A 276 8.63 -20.53 19.67
C TYR A 276 8.66 -19.29 18.76
N TYR A 277 8.18 -19.37 17.52
CA TYR A 277 8.29 -18.28 16.56
C TYR A 277 7.03 -18.18 15.68
N THR A 278 6.59 -16.96 15.42
CA THR A 278 5.48 -16.70 14.50
C THR A 278 5.88 -15.77 13.37
N ASN A 279 5.18 -15.94 12.25
CA ASN A 279 5.18 -15.01 11.14
C ASN A 279 3.86 -15.16 10.39
N PHE A 280 3.60 -14.23 9.47
CA PHE A 280 2.35 -14.23 8.73
C PHE A 280 2.21 -15.37 7.74
N PHE A 281 3.28 -15.88 7.15
CA PHE A 281 3.22 -16.96 6.16
C PHE A 281 3.35 -18.34 6.84
#